data_AF-A0A3P7IMK2-F1
#
_entry.id   AF-A0A3P7IMK2-F1
#
_cell.length_a   1.000
_cell.length_b   1.000
_cell.length_c   1.000
_cell.angle_alpha   90.00
_cell.angle_beta   90.00
_cell.angle_gamma   90.00
#
_symmetry.space_group_name_H-M   'P 1'
#
loop_
_entity.id
_entity.type
_entity.pdbx_description
1 polymer ?
#
loop_
_entity_poly.entity_id
_entity_poly.type
_entity_poly.pdbx_seq_one_letter_code
_entity_poly.pdbx_strand_id
1 'polypeptide(L)'
;MAAAMDFDVRFIYDVSDHVWVEVWIPEYDNWVHCDPCENTIDRPLLYEKGWGKKLSYVIAFGTDHVYDVTWRYTVDHKQTMKLRNQVREAVLSNFLMKLNTRLSSNSTQERVKELRRRRVRELVEFLVIGKRQTDGDNYGGRTSGDVAWRAARSELGCSIKQDTIISLTQEEITNKHFSLEYNCAQDSYTRGTESIKEWST
;
A
#
# COMPACT_ATOMS: atom_id res chain seq x y z
N MET A 1 -6.14 -16.52 -7.92
CA MET A 1 -5.34 -17.76 -8.12
C MET A 1 -5.06 -18.45 -6.79
N ALA A 2 -4.36 -17.83 -5.84
CA ALA A 2 -4.06 -18.45 -4.54
C ALA A 2 -5.32 -18.96 -3.79
N ALA A 3 -6.39 -18.15 -3.72
CA ALA A 3 -7.66 -18.61 -3.11
C ALA A 3 -8.29 -19.81 -3.84
N ALA A 4 -8.06 -19.98 -5.15
CA ALA A 4 -8.55 -21.13 -5.91
C ALA A 4 -7.71 -22.40 -5.67
N MET A 5 -6.51 -22.23 -5.09
CA MET A 5 -5.63 -23.32 -4.64
C MET A 5 -5.85 -23.61 -3.14
N ASP A 6 -6.96 -23.14 -2.56
CA ASP A 6 -7.37 -23.36 -1.17
C ASP A 6 -6.45 -22.69 -0.12
N PHE A 7 -5.70 -21.67 -0.51
CA PHE A 7 -4.99 -20.82 0.45
C PHE A 7 -5.95 -19.85 1.14
N ASP A 8 -5.74 -19.65 2.45
CA ASP A 8 -6.29 -18.53 3.20
C ASP A 8 -5.59 -17.24 2.73
N VAL A 9 -6.32 -16.35 2.07
CA VAL A 9 -5.77 -15.12 1.45
C VAL A 9 -6.48 -13.88 1.98
N ARG A 10 -5.73 -12.78 2.11
CA ARG A 10 -6.27 -11.43 2.28
C ARG A 10 -5.91 -10.55 1.11
N PHE A 11 -6.87 -9.76 0.66
CA PHE A 11 -6.61 -8.58 -0.16
C PHE A 11 -6.18 -7.43 0.75
N ILE A 12 -5.05 -6.80 0.42
CA ILE A 12 -4.52 -5.69 1.22
C ILE A 12 -4.68 -4.39 0.45
N TYR A 13 -5.30 -3.42 1.11
CA TYR A 13 -5.51 -2.08 0.60
C TYR A 13 -4.74 -1.06 1.41
N ASP A 14 -3.73 -0.46 0.80
CA ASP A 14 -3.05 0.73 1.30
C ASP A 14 -3.73 1.96 0.70
N VAL A 15 -4.24 2.84 1.56
CA VAL A 15 -4.94 4.05 1.14
C VAL A 15 -4.06 5.02 0.35
N SER A 16 -2.73 4.85 0.39
CA SER A 16 -1.77 5.62 -0.41
C SER A 16 -1.52 5.03 -1.79
N ASP A 17 -2.58 4.48 -2.40
CA ASP A 17 -2.62 4.03 -3.80
C ASP A 17 -1.68 2.83 -4.07
N HIS A 18 -1.78 1.79 -3.24
CA HIS A 18 -1.15 0.50 -3.55
C HIS A 18 -1.97 -0.67 -2.99
N VAL A 19 -1.87 -1.83 -3.64
CA VAL A 19 -2.60 -3.04 -3.26
C VAL A 19 -1.70 -4.25 -3.42
N TRP A 20 -1.88 -5.24 -2.56
CA TRP A 20 -1.16 -6.51 -2.61
C TRP A 20 -1.97 -7.60 -1.89
N VAL A 21 -1.36 -8.75 -1.60
CA VAL A 21 -2.03 -9.85 -0.89
C VAL A 21 -1.22 -10.34 0.30
N GLU A 22 -1.91 -10.89 1.30
CA GLU A 22 -1.28 -11.74 2.32
C GLU A 22 -1.78 -13.16 2.16
N VAL A 23 -0.91 -14.13 2.41
CA VAL A 23 -1.25 -15.55 2.39
C VAL A 23 -0.93 -16.13 3.77
N TRP A 24 -1.88 -16.85 4.36
CA TRP A 24 -1.62 -17.56 5.60
C TRP A 24 -0.83 -18.84 5.32
N ILE A 25 0.30 -18.99 6.00
CA ILE A 25 1.14 -20.19 5.90
C ILE A 25 1.05 -20.95 7.23
N PRO A 26 0.39 -22.14 7.28
CA PRO A 26 0.21 -22.91 8.50
C PRO A 26 1.51 -23.28 9.23
N GLU A 27 2.57 -23.59 8.48
CA GLU A 27 3.88 -24.01 8.99
C GLU A 27 4.57 -22.88 9.76
N TYR A 28 4.40 -21.63 9.30
CA TYR A 28 4.90 -20.46 10.00
C TYR A 28 3.90 -19.93 11.02
N ASP A 29 2.66 -20.39 10.95
CA ASP A 29 1.52 -19.91 11.73
C ASP A 29 1.45 -18.37 11.69
N ASN A 30 1.64 -17.80 10.49
CA ASN A 30 1.60 -16.37 10.26
C ASN A 30 1.06 -15.99 8.88
N TRP A 31 0.63 -14.73 8.75
CA TRP A 31 0.33 -14.09 7.48
C TRP A 31 1.61 -13.62 6.83
N VAL A 32 1.86 -14.10 5.61
CA VAL A 32 3.04 -13.75 4.82
C VAL A 32 2.64 -12.71 3.78
N HIS A 33 3.39 -11.61 3.73
CA HIS A 33 3.25 -10.58 2.72
C HIS A 33 3.62 -11.13 1.34
N CYS A 34 2.81 -10.84 0.32
CA CYS A 34 3.09 -11.18 -1.07
C CYS A 34 2.71 -10.01 -1.97
N ASP A 35 3.67 -9.45 -2.70
CA ASP A 35 3.43 -8.46 -3.75
C ASP A 35 3.81 -9.06 -5.12
N PRO A 36 2.82 -9.51 -5.91
CA PRO A 36 3.06 -10.05 -7.25
C PRO A 36 3.65 -9.03 -8.23
N CYS A 37 3.31 -7.74 -8.09
CA CYS A 37 3.82 -6.69 -8.98
C CYS A 37 5.33 -6.50 -8.83
N GLU A 38 5.84 -6.79 -7.63
CA GLU A 38 7.25 -6.65 -7.27
C GLU A 38 7.97 -7.99 -7.17
N ASN A 39 7.32 -9.10 -7.54
CA ASN A 39 7.81 -10.47 -7.38
C ASN A 39 8.45 -10.72 -5.99
N THR A 40 7.79 -10.22 -4.95
CA THR A 40 8.34 -10.17 -3.59
C THR A 40 7.45 -10.92 -2.61
N ILE A 41 8.09 -11.73 -1.77
CA ILE A 41 7.45 -12.51 -0.71
C ILE A 41 8.16 -12.20 0.61
N ASP A 42 7.36 -12.04 1.66
CA ASP A 42 7.77 -11.81 3.05
C ASP A 42 8.70 -10.59 3.24
N ARG A 43 8.40 -9.48 2.56
CA ARG A 43 9.10 -8.20 2.74
C ARG A 43 8.13 -7.05 2.99
N PRO A 44 7.44 -7.05 4.15
CA PRO A 44 6.43 -6.04 4.43
C PRO A 44 7.00 -4.61 4.55
N LEU A 45 8.30 -4.45 4.84
CA LEU A 45 8.92 -3.11 4.91
C LEU A 45 9.37 -2.56 3.55
N LEU A 46 9.09 -3.27 2.45
CA LEU A 46 9.39 -2.81 1.08
C LEU A 46 8.87 -1.40 0.82
N TYR A 47 7.66 -1.10 1.27
CA TYR A 47 7.01 0.17 0.96
C TYR A 47 7.57 1.33 1.78
N GLU A 48 7.71 1.17 3.09
CA GLU A 48 8.21 2.23 3.97
C GLU A 48 9.72 2.42 3.80
N LYS A 49 10.51 1.35 3.85
CA LYS A 49 11.98 1.41 3.78
C LYS A 49 12.53 1.43 2.37
N GLY A 50 11.94 0.67 1.45
CA GLY A 50 12.40 0.63 0.05
C GLY A 50 11.92 1.85 -0.73
N TRP A 51 10.62 2.05 -0.80
CA TRP A 51 10.03 3.12 -1.63
C TRP A 51 9.95 4.47 -0.89
N GLY A 52 10.21 4.50 0.41
CA GLY A 52 10.09 5.72 1.22
C GLY A 52 8.63 6.16 1.43
N LYS A 53 7.66 5.27 1.24
CA LYS A 53 6.23 5.61 1.40
C LYS A 53 5.93 6.00 2.85
N LYS A 54 5.15 7.07 3.00
CA LYS A 54 4.59 7.50 4.28
C LYS A 54 3.21 6.88 4.47
N LEU A 55 3.18 5.64 4.97
CA LEU A 55 1.94 4.88 5.16
C LEU A 55 1.09 5.46 6.29
N SER A 56 -0.24 5.30 6.18
CA SER A 56 -1.19 5.74 7.21
C SER A 56 -2.19 4.64 7.57
N TYR A 57 -2.95 4.12 6.61
CA TYR A 57 -3.91 3.05 6.81
C TYR A 57 -3.69 1.93 5.79
N VAL A 58 -3.41 0.73 6.30
CA VAL A 58 -3.34 -0.50 5.51
C VAL A 58 -4.34 -1.50 6.07
N ILE A 59 -5.37 -1.81 5.28
CA ILE A 59 -6.51 -2.63 5.71
C ILE A 59 -6.48 -3.95 4.94
N ALA A 60 -6.54 -5.05 5.70
CA ALA A 60 -6.64 -6.38 5.18
C ALA A 60 -8.10 -6.86 5.13
N PHE A 61 -8.50 -7.41 3.98
CA PHE A 61 -9.80 -7.99 3.73
C PHE A 61 -9.62 -9.49 3.45
N GLY A 62 -9.99 -10.32 4.43
CA GLY A 62 -10.14 -11.76 4.25
C GLY A 62 -11.59 -12.14 3.99
N THR A 63 -11.83 -13.42 3.73
CA THR A 63 -13.18 -13.95 3.49
C THR A 63 -14.12 -13.78 4.68
N ASP A 64 -13.60 -13.92 5.91
CA ASP A 64 -14.35 -13.97 7.16
C ASP A 64 -13.92 -12.91 8.19
N HIS A 65 -13.04 -11.99 7.78
CA HIS A 65 -12.55 -10.92 8.65
C HIS A 65 -12.00 -9.71 7.89
N VAL A 66 -12.00 -8.56 8.55
CA VAL A 66 -11.36 -7.33 8.10
C VAL A 66 -10.55 -6.74 9.24
N TYR A 67 -9.26 -6.52 9.03
CA TYR A 67 -8.36 -6.03 10.07
C TYR A 67 -7.47 -4.89 9.61
N ASP A 68 -7.18 -3.99 10.53
CA ASP A 68 -6.07 -3.06 10.38
C ASP A 68 -4.75 -3.82 10.59
N VAL A 69 -3.90 -3.81 9.56
CA VAL A 69 -2.60 -4.45 9.50
C VAL A 69 -1.47 -3.44 9.27
N THR A 70 -1.76 -2.13 9.41
CA THR A 70 -0.80 -1.03 9.19
C THR A 70 0.55 -1.28 9.85
N TRP A 71 0.54 -1.74 11.10
CA TRP A 71 1.73 -1.96 11.90
C TRP A 71 2.67 -3.05 11.35
N ARG A 72 2.18 -3.96 10.49
CA ARG A 72 3.06 -4.90 9.77
C ARG A 72 3.98 -4.16 8.80
N TYR A 73 3.52 -3.07 8.20
CA TYR A 73 4.18 -2.40 7.08
C TYR A 73 4.95 -1.14 7.51
N THR A 74 4.92 -0.80 8.80
CA THR A 74 5.57 0.40 9.35
C THR A 74 6.50 0.06 10.51
N VAL A 75 7.64 0.73 10.60
CA VAL A 75 8.57 0.66 11.73
C VAL A 75 8.39 1.85 12.67
N ASP A 76 8.16 3.05 12.13
CA ASP A 76 7.91 4.24 12.95
C ASP A 76 6.41 4.42 13.22
N HIS A 77 5.93 3.74 14.27
CA HIS A 77 4.54 3.84 14.70
C HIS A 77 4.18 5.27 15.14
N LYS A 78 5.12 6.05 15.69
CA LYS A 78 4.86 7.41 16.15
C LYS A 78 4.63 8.35 14.97
N GLN A 79 5.43 8.22 13.93
CA GLN A 79 5.23 8.97 12.69
C GLN A 79 3.93 8.54 12.00
N THR A 80 3.68 7.24 11.87
CA THR A 80 2.48 6.68 11.26
C THR A 80 1.21 7.21 11.94
N MET A 81 1.18 7.25 13.28
CA MET A 81 0.06 7.81 14.04
C MET A 81 -0.24 9.29 13.74
N LYS A 82 0.77 10.10 13.37
CA LYS A 82 0.54 11.50 12.98
C LYS A 82 -0.14 11.63 11.62
N LEU A 83 0.01 10.63 10.75
CA LEU A 83 -0.58 10.60 9.41
C LEU A 83 -2.01 10.05 9.43
N ARG A 84 -2.41 9.37 10.51
CA ARG A 84 -3.73 8.75 10.70
C ARG A 84 -4.76 9.75 11.21
N ASN A 85 -5.16 10.68 10.34
CA ASN A 85 -6.07 11.78 10.66
C ASN A 85 -7.47 11.67 10.05
N GLN A 86 -7.75 10.65 9.24
CA GLN A 86 -9.02 10.49 8.52
C GLN A 86 -10.15 9.99 9.42
N VAL A 87 -9.82 9.21 10.44
CA VAL A 87 -10.77 8.64 11.40
C VAL A 87 -10.13 8.52 12.78
N ARG A 88 -10.92 8.76 13.83
CA ARG A 88 -10.48 8.52 15.22
C ARG A 88 -10.23 7.04 15.43
N GLU A 89 -9.07 6.67 16.00
CA GLU A 89 -8.69 5.25 16.20
C GLU A 89 -9.74 4.42 16.95
N ALA A 90 -10.36 4.99 17.99
CA ALA A 90 -11.43 4.31 18.74
C ALA A 90 -12.67 4.03 17.87
N VAL A 91 -12.99 4.92 16.93
CA VAL A 91 -14.12 4.75 16.00
C VAL A 91 -13.79 3.66 14.98
N LEU A 92 -12.59 3.69 14.41
CA LEU A 92 -12.12 2.66 13.47
C LEU A 92 -12.09 1.28 14.13
N SER A 93 -11.49 1.18 15.32
CA SER A 93 -11.41 -0.07 16.09
C SER A 93 -12.81 -0.64 16.41
N ASN A 94 -13.73 0.19 16.90
CA ASN A 94 -15.11 -0.23 17.17
C ASN A 94 -15.86 -0.64 15.90
N PHE A 95 -15.64 0.07 14.80
CA PHE A 95 -16.22 -0.28 13.50
C PHE A 95 -15.74 -1.65 13.02
N LEU A 96 -14.42 -1.88 13.02
CA LEU A 96 -13.82 -3.16 12.62
C LEU A 96 -14.29 -4.29 13.55
N MET A 97 -14.38 -4.06 14.86
CA MET A 97 -14.92 -5.04 15.80
C MET A 97 -16.35 -5.44 15.43
N LYS A 98 -17.26 -4.46 15.26
CA LYS A 98 -18.65 -4.72 14.88
C LYS A 98 -18.79 -5.35 13.50
N LEU A 99 -17.91 -5.00 12.56
CA LEU A 99 -17.87 -5.63 11.24
C LEU A 99 -17.47 -7.10 11.34
N ASN A 100 -16.40 -7.40 12.06
CA ASN A 100 -15.95 -8.78 12.27
C ASN A 100 -16.98 -9.62 13.03
N THR A 101 -17.68 -9.06 14.02
CA THR A 101 -18.79 -9.77 14.70
C THR A 101 -19.87 -10.20 13.70
N ARG A 102 -20.24 -9.33 12.76
CA ARG A 102 -21.23 -9.64 11.71
C ARG A 102 -20.72 -10.70 10.73
N LEU A 103 -19.46 -10.59 10.29
CA LEU A 103 -18.84 -11.57 9.39
C LEU A 103 -18.75 -12.96 10.03
N SER A 104 -18.49 -13.00 11.33
CA SER A 104 -18.39 -14.26 12.09
C SER A 104 -19.72 -14.94 12.42
N SER A 105 -20.87 -14.32 12.11
CA SER A 105 -22.19 -14.83 12.53
C SER A 105 -22.54 -16.21 11.97
N ASN A 106 -22.07 -16.52 10.76
CA ASN A 106 -22.29 -17.81 10.09
C ASN A 106 -21.05 -18.73 10.13
N SER A 107 -20.02 -18.36 10.89
CA SER A 107 -18.80 -19.16 10.99
C SER A 107 -18.93 -20.26 12.04
N THR A 108 -18.22 -21.38 11.84
CA THR A 108 -18.12 -22.45 12.86
C THR A 108 -17.38 -21.97 14.10
N GLN A 109 -17.67 -22.57 15.26
CA GLN A 109 -16.99 -22.19 16.51
C GLN A 109 -15.48 -22.45 16.43
N GLU A 110 -15.08 -23.49 15.71
CA GLU A 110 -13.70 -23.86 15.43
C GLU A 110 -12.99 -22.75 14.66
N ARG A 111 -13.59 -22.26 13.56
CA ARG A 111 -13.02 -21.18 12.76
C ARG A 111 -12.93 -19.87 13.53
N VAL A 112 -13.96 -19.54 14.31
CA VAL A 112 -13.93 -18.34 15.16
C VAL A 112 -12.81 -18.42 16.21
N LYS A 113 -12.61 -19.58 16.83
CA LYS A 113 -11.52 -19.81 17.78
C LYS A 113 -10.16 -19.69 17.10
N GLU A 114 -10.02 -20.25 15.90
CA GLU A 114 -8.82 -20.15 15.08
C GLU A 114 -8.50 -18.68 14.74
N LEU A 115 -9.44 -17.93 14.17
CA LEU A 115 -9.24 -16.54 13.79
C LEU A 115 -8.83 -15.66 14.98
N ARG A 116 -9.44 -15.89 16.16
CA ARG A 116 -9.03 -15.20 17.39
C ARG A 116 -7.58 -15.51 17.76
N ARG A 117 -7.15 -16.78 17.68
CA ARG A 117 -5.77 -17.19 17.95
C ARG A 117 -4.80 -16.52 16.96
N ARG A 118 -5.11 -16.57 15.67
CA ARG A 118 -4.31 -15.93 14.61
C ARG A 118 -4.22 -14.41 14.83
N ARG A 119 -5.32 -13.75 15.20
CA ARG A 119 -5.35 -12.31 15.47
C ARG A 119 -4.54 -11.92 16.71
N VAL A 120 -4.59 -12.70 17.78
CA VAL A 120 -3.76 -12.44 18.98
C VAL A 120 -2.28 -12.51 18.61
N ARG A 121 -1.86 -13.53 17.85
CA ARG A 121 -0.48 -13.68 17.39
C ARG A 121 -0.03 -12.48 16.55
N GLU A 122 -0.86 -12.06 15.60
CA GLU A 122 -0.61 -10.88 14.76
C GLU A 122 -0.50 -9.58 15.58
N LEU A 123 -1.35 -9.39 16.59
CA LEU A 123 -1.24 -8.23 17.48
C LEU A 123 0.05 -8.23 18.29
N VAL A 124 0.53 -9.40 18.73
CA VAL A 124 1.83 -9.52 19.41
C VAL A 124 2.97 -9.13 18.48
N GLU A 125 2.93 -9.55 17.21
CA GLU A 125 3.90 -9.13 16.19
C GLU A 125 3.92 -7.59 16.06
N PHE A 126 2.74 -6.96 16.08
CA PHE A 126 2.62 -5.50 15.97
C PHE A 126 3.13 -4.74 17.20
N LEU A 127 3.28 -5.40 18.35
CA LEU A 127 3.88 -4.77 19.54
C LEU A 127 5.41 -4.71 19.47
N VAL A 128 6.04 -5.43 18.53
CA VAL A 128 7.48 -5.38 18.32
C VAL A 128 7.85 -4.06 17.64
N ILE A 129 8.11 -3.04 18.45
CA ILE A 129 8.57 -1.71 18.02
C ILE A 129 10.10 -1.72 17.94
N GLY A 130 10.66 -1.43 16.76
CA GLY A 130 12.11 -1.27 16.58
C GLY A 130 12.70 -2.25 15.56
N LYS A 131 13.90 -2.77 15.86
CA LYS A 131 14.68 -3.57 14.89
C LYS A 131 13.99 -4.88 14.56
N ARG A 132 13.59 -5.06 13.30
CA ARG A 132 13.18 -6.37 12.78
C ARG A 132 14.40 -7.12 12.26
N GLN A 133 14.30 -8.45 12.15
CA GLN A 133 15.38 -9.28 11.60
C GLN A 133 15.83 -8.81 10.20
N THR A 134 14.91 -8.20 9.46
CA THR A 134 15.08 -7.70 8.09
C THR A 134 15.59 -6.24 8.02
N ASP A 135 16.05 -5.66 9.13
CA ASP A 135 16.50 -4.26 9.17
C ASP A 135 17.81 -3.99 8.41
N GLY A 136 18.60 -5.03 8.14
CA GLY A 136 19.81 -4.97 7.31
C GLY A 136 19.59 -5.25 5.82
N ASP A 137 18.36 -5.56 5.42
CA ASP A 137 18.06 -5.97 4.05
C ASP A 137 17.96 -4.75 3.12
N ASN A 138 18.51 -4.89 1.92
CA ASN A 138 18.26 -3.93 0.85
C ASN A 138 16.88 -4.19 0.24
N TYR A 139 15.93 -3.31 0.53
CA TYR A 139 14.56 -3.40 0.01
C TYR A 139 14.43 -2.94 -1.44
N GLY A 140 15.41 -2.18 -1.96
CA GLY A 140 15.36 -1.61 -3.31
C GLY A 140 14.22 -0.60 -3.52
N GLY A 141 14.18 -0.02 -4.72
CA GLY A 141 13.06 0.78 -5.18
C GLY A 141 11.96 -0.08 -5.81
N ARG A 142 10.79 0.52 -6.00
CA ARG A 142 9.70 -0.04 -6.80
C ARG A 142 10.24 -0.43 -8.16
N THR A 143 9.82 -1.57 -8.69
CA THR A 143 10.22 -2.08 -10.01
C THR A 143 9.08 -1.99 -11.03
N SER A 144 7.83 -2.02 -10.58
CA SER A 144 6.64 -1.88 -11.43
C SER A 144 6.29 -0.44 -11.77
N GLY A 145 5.76 -0.22 -12.97
CA GLY A 145 5.35 1.10 -13.47
C GLY A 145 6.45 1.85 -14.23
N ASP A 146 6.06 2.94 -14.87
CA ASP A 146 6.94 3.78 -15.68
C ASP A 146 8.07 4.41 -14.85
N VAL A 147 9.25 4.57 -15.45
CA VAL A 147 10.44 5.10 -14.76
C VAL A 147 10.24 6.55 -14.31
N ALA A 148 9.65 7.41 -15.15
CA ALA A 148 9.40 8.80 -14.80
C ALA A 148 8.36 8.90 -13.68
N TRP A 149 7.32 8.05 -13.70
CA TRP A 149 6.32 7.96 -12.64
C TRP A 149 6.93 7.53 -11.30
N ARG A 150 7.81 6.51 -11.30
CA ARG A 150 8.54 6.05 -10.11
C ARG A 150 9.49 7.12 -9.59
N ALA A 151 10.18 7.84 -10.47
CA ALA A 151 11.10 8.92 -10.13
C ALA A 151 10.38 10.09 -9.45
N ALA A 152 9.28 10.57 -10.04
CA ALA A 152 8.47 11.67 -9.51
C ALA A 152 7.97 11.38 -8.09
N ARG A 153 7.72 10.11 -7.78
CA ARG A 153 7.25 9.67 -6.45
C ARG A 153 8.37 9.29 -5.49
N SER A 154 9.63 9.43 -5.89
CA SER A 154 10.81 9.01 -5.12
C SER A 154 10.83 7.51 -4.79
N GLU A 155 10.16 6.68 -5.59
CA GLU A 155 10.03 5.24 -5.37
C GLU A 155 11.19 4.44 -6.00
N LEU A 156 12.16 5.10 -6.66
CA LEU A 156 13.35 4.43 -7.26
C LEU A 156 14.38 3.93 -6.23
N GLY A 157 14.19 4.22 -4.94
CA GLY A 157 15.14 3.87 -3.87
C GLY A 157 16.33 4.84 -3.74
N CYS A 158 16.47 5.81 -4.66
CA CYS A 158 17.37 6.95 -4.54
C CYS A 158 16.58 8.26 -4.59
N SER A 159 16.70 9.06 -3.53
CA SER A 159 15.96 10.32 -3.37
C SER A 159 16.57 11.44 -4.21
N ILE A 160 16.05 11.66 -5.42
CA ILE A 160 16.18 12.96 -6.08
C ILE A 160 14.79 13.34 -6.60
N LYS A 161 14.16 14.31 -5.92
CA LYS A 161 12.95 14.95 -6.42
C LYS A 161 13.34 15.92 -7.53
N GLN A 162 13.03 15.58 -8.77
CA GLN A 162 12.87 16.58 -9.82
C GLN A 162 11.37 16.82 -9.97
N ASP A 163 10.86 17.84 -9.28
CA ASP A 163 9.49 18.29 -9.48
C ASP A 163 9.38 18.89 -10.88
N THR A 164 8.65 18.23 -11.78
CA THR A 164 8.37 18.76 -13.12
C THR A 164 7.24 19.78 -13.00
N ILE A 165 7.58 21.06 -12.94
CA ILE A 165 6.60 22.15 -12.81
C ILE A 165 6.10 22.53 -14.20
N ILE A 166 4.80 22.35 -14.45
CA ILE A 166 4.15 22.85 -15.66
C ILE A 166 3.88 24.34 -15.46
N SER A 167 4.69 25.18 -16.12
CA SER A 167 4.49 26.64 -16.14
C SER A 167 3.53 27.03 -17.26
N LEU A 168 2.53 27.87 -16.94
CA LEU A 168 1.61 28.45 -17.92
C LEU A 168 2.35 29.42 -18.85
N THR A 169 2.04 29.37 -20.13
CA THR A 169 2.49 30.35 -21.11
C THR A 169 1.71 31.66 -20.97
N GLN A 170 2.30 32.76 -21.46
CA GLN A 170 1.64 34.07 -21.39
C GLN A 170 0.29 34.08 -22.13
N GLU A 171 0.18 33.32 -23.22
CA GLU A 171 -1.04 33.20 -24.02
C GLU A 171 -2.16 32.48 -23.26
N GLU A 172 -1.86 31.39 -22.56
CA GLU A 172 -2.83 30.66 -21.72
C GLU A 172 -3.30 31.49 -20.53
N ILE A 173 -2.41 32.31 -19.95
CA ILE A 173 -2.75 33.24 -18.88
C ILE A 173 -3.72 34.31 -19.41
N THR A 174 -3.43 34.89 -20.58
CA THR A 174 -4.27 35.91 -21.19
C THR A 174 -5.63 35.37 -21.62
N ASN A 175 -5.66 34.18 -22.24
CA ASN A 175 -6.88 33.51 -22.70
C ASN A 175 -7.64 32.82 -21.56
N LYS A 176 -7.06 32.73 -20.36
CA LYS A 176 -7.59 32.01 -19.18
C LYS A 176 -7.99 30.57 -19.51
N HIS A 177 -7.25 29.94 -20.41
CA HIS A 177 -7.56 28.61 -20.93
C HIS A 177 -6.28 27.79 -21.03
N PHE A 178 -6.28 26.63 -20.38
CA PHE A 178 -5.20 25.65 -20.40
C PHE A 178 -5.83 24.27 -20.64
N SER A 179 -5.32 23.53 -21.62
CA SER A 179 -5.73 22.15 -21.89
C SER A 179 -4.49 21.26 -22.04
N LEU A 180 -4.55 20.09 -21.41
CA LEU A 180 -3.54 19.05 -21.52
C LEU A 180 -4.26 17.70 -21.68
N GLU A 181 -4.09 17.08 -22.84
CA GLU A 181 -4.78 15.84 -23.21
C GLU A 181 -3.78 14.70 -23.37
N TYR A 182 -4.05 13.54 -22.76
CA TYR A 182 -3.18 12.37 -22.89
C TYR A 182 -3.74 11.37 -23.92
N ASN A 183 -2.90 10.96 -24.86
CA ASN A 183 -3.19 9.92 -25.84
C ASN A 183 -2.43 8.64 -25.49
N CYS A 184 -3.15 7.63 -24.98
CA CYS A 184 -2.57 6.36 -24.55
C CYS A 184 -2.05 5.48 -25.69
N ALA A 185 -2.52 5.66 -26.94
CA ALA A 185 -2.08 4.86 -28.07
C ALA A 185 -0.69 5.30 -28.60
N GLN A 186 -0.36 6.58 -28.39
CA GLN A 186 0.90 7.18 -28.83
C GLN A 186 1.85 7.51 -27.67
N ASP A 187 1.40 7.24 -26.44
CA ASP A 187 2.05 7.62 -25.19
C ASP A 187 2.54 9.07 -25.19
N SER A 188 1.63 10.00 -25.48
CA SER A 188 1.98 11.42 -25.66
C SER A 188 0.92 12.34 -25.08
N TYR A 189 1.35 13.49 -24.58
CA TYR A 189 0.46 14.59 -24.18
C TYR A 189 0.30 15.60 -25.30
N THR A 190 -0.83 16.29 -25.32
CA THR A 190 -1.12 17.37 -26.27
C THR A 190 -1.47 18.62 -25.47
N ARG A 191 -0.73 19.71 -25.66
CA ARG A 191 -1.00 21.02 -25.05
C ARG A 191 -1.38 21.99 -26.16
N GLY A 192 -2.68 22.19 -26.35
CA GLY A 192 -3.19 22.91 -27.53
C GLY A 192 -2.82 22.17 -28.82
N THR A 193 -1.92 22.75 -29.62
CA THR A 193 -1.41 22.15 -30.88
C THR A 193 -0.06 21.44 -30.73
N GLU A 194 0.60 21.56 -29.58
CA GLU A 194 1.90 20.95 -29.33
C GLU A 194 1.74 19.49 -28.86
N SER A 195 2.50 18.58 -29.46
CA SER A 195 2.59 17.18 -29.03
C SER A 195 3.87 16.97 -28.22
N ILE A 196 3.72 16.53 -26.98
CA ILE A 196 4.79 16.26 -26.02
C ILE A 196 4.90 14.74 -25.89
N LYS A 197 5.96 14.17 -26.48
CA LYS A 197 6.19 12.71 -26.45
C LYS A 197 6.86 12.23 -25.16
N GLU A 198 7.65 13.08 -24.51
CA GLU A 198 8.36 12.74 -23.28
C GLU A 198 8.53 14.02 -22.44
N TRP A 199 8.51 13.89 -21.11
CA TRP A 199 8.92 14.97 -20.22
C TRP A 199 10.45 14.98 -20.14
N SER A 200 11.11 15.89 -20.87
CA SER A 200 12.55 16.08 -20.74
C SER A 200 12.89 16.53 -19.31
N THR A 201 13.82 15.80 -18.70
CA THR A 201 14.35 16.02 -17.34
C THR A 201 15.29 17.21 -17.24
#